data_AF-A0AA43IGU3-F1
#
_entry.id   AF-A0AA43IGU3-F1
#
_cell.length_a   1.000
_cell.length_b   1.000
_cell.length_c   1.000
_cell.angle_alpha   90.00
_cell.angle_beta   90.00
_cell.angle_gamma   90.00
#
_symmetry.space_group_name_H-M   'P 1'
#
loop_
_entity.id
_entity.type
_entity.pdbx_description
1 polymer ?
#
loop_
_entity_poly.entity_id
_entity_poly.type
_entity_poly.pdbx_seq_one_letter_code
_entity_poly.pdbx_strand_id
1 'polypeptide(L)' 'MAKRGRIGITVCSAAFTTLGRAQARALGHAELPIAVIPHPFGTRGRDEVRQIAEQCAADIVKLISGQAS' A
#
# COMPACT_ATOMS: atom_id res chain seq x y z
N MET A 1 -11.09 26.76 -4.83
CA MET A 1 -11.82 25.50 -5.11
C MET A 1 -10.91 24.33 -4.77
N ALA A 2 -10.95 23.79 -3.55
CA ALA A 2 -10.11 22.64 -3.19
C ALA A 2 -10.74 21.37 -3.80
N LYS A 3 -10.36 21.01 -5.04
CA LYS A 3 -10.63 19.68 -5.59
C LYS A 3 -9.92 18.70 -4.65
N ARG A 4 -10.68 18.06 -3.76
CA ARG A 4 -10.24 16.86 -3.04
C ARG A 4 -10.15 15.75 -4.09
N GLY A 5 -9.05 15.78 -4.84
CA GLY A 5 -8.73 14.83 -5.89
C GLY A 5 -8.70 13.42 -5.32
N ARG A 6 -9.03 12.43 -6.17
CA ARG A 6 -9.05 11.00 -5.84
C ARG A 6 -7.82 10.64 -5.01
N ILE A 7 -8.03 9.91 -3.90
CA ILE A 7 -6.93 9.45 -3.05
C ILE A 7 -6.11 8.43 -3.85
N GLY A 8 -4.81 8.72 -4.01
CA GLY A 8 -3.84 7.82 -4.64
C GLY A 8 -2.99 7.12 -3.59
N ILE A 9 -2.67 5.85 -3.81
CA ILE A 9 -1.79 5.06 -2.93
C ILE A 9 -0.87 4.19 -3.79
N THR A 10 0.38 4.01 -3.36
CA THR A 10 1.26 3.00 -3.96
C THR A 10 1.06 1.67 -3.24
N VAL A 11 0.85 0.59 -3.98
CA VAL A 11 0.81 -0.78 -3.41
C VAL A 11 2.01 -1.54 -3.95
N CYS A 12 2.85 -2.07 -3.06
CA CYS A 12 4.03 -2.83 -3.47
C CYS A 12 4.35 -3.93 -2.44
N SER A 13 5.06 -4.98 -2.86
CA SER A 13 5.59 -5.97 -1.92
C SER A 13 6.74 -5.37 -1.10
N ALA A 14 7.02 -5.91 0.09
CA ALA A 14 8.10 -5.38 0.93
C ALA A 14 9.50 -5.41 0.26
N ALA A 15 9.73 -6.27 -0.74
CA ALA A 15 10.93 -6.27 -1.57
C ALA A 15 11.13 -4.96 -2.36
N PHE A 16 10.05 -4.23 -2.64
CA PHE A 16 10.03 -3.06 -3.53
C PHE A 16 9.74 -1.76 -2.78
N THR A 17 9.71 -1.74 -1.45
CA THR A 17 9.37 -0.53 -0.69
C THR A 17 10.32 0.64 -0.99
N THR A 18 11.63 0.39 -1.11
CA THR A 18 12.62 1.42 -1.45
C THR A 18 12.36 2.00 -2.85
N LEU A 19 12.10 1.13 -3.83
CA LEU A 19 11.79 1.54 -5.21
C LEU A 19 10.47 2.34 -5.25
N GLY A 20 9.43 1.87 -4.56
CA GLY A 20 8.13 2.55 -4.49
C GLY A 20 8.26 3.96 -3.90
N ARG A 21 9.07 4.15 -2.85
CA ARG A 21 9.36 5.48 -2.29
C ARG A 21 10.12 6.37 -3.27
N ALA A 22 11.12 5.82 -3.96
CA ALA A 22 11.88 6.58 -4.95
C ALA A 22 10.99 7.04 -6.12
N GLN A 23 10.14 6.15 -6.64
CA GLN A 23 9.19 6.47 -7.70
C GLN A 23 8.17 7.52 -7.25
N ALA A 24 7.57 7.37 -6.07
CA ALA A 24 6.62 8.34 -5.53
C ALA A 24 7.25 9.74 -5.43
N ARG A 25 8.50 9.85 -4.98
CA ARG A 25 9.24 11.12 -4.95
C ARG A 25 9.48 11.67 -6.36
N ALA A 26 9.97 10.84 -7.28
CA ALA A 26 10.29 11.25 -8.65
C ALA A 26 9.05 11.76 -9.42
N LEU A 27 7.87 11.23 -9.12
CA LEU A 27 6.60 11.62 -9.74
C LEU A 27 5.91 12.81 -9.05
N GLY A 28 6.53 13.44 -8.04
CA GLY A 28 5.94 14.58 -7.32
C GLY A 28 4.86 14.17 -6.31
N HIS A 29 4.91 12.93 -5.83
CA HIS A 29 3.91 12.30 -4.96
C HIS A 29 4.54 11.73 -3.67
N ALA A 30 5.58 12.38 -3.16
CA ALA A 30 6.35 11.91 -1.99
C ALA A 30 5.49 11.65 -0.73
N GLU A 31 4.39 12.39 -0.60
CA GLU A 31 3.47 12.33 0.54
C GLU A 31 2.33 11.31 0.36
N LEU A 32 2.24 10.63 -0.79
CA LEU A 32 1.22 9.59 -0.97
C LEU A 32 1.53 8.39 -0.06
N PRO A 33 0.52 7.80 0.59
CA PRO A 33 0.73 6.59 1.37
C PRO A 33 1.29 5.44 0.51
N ILE A 34 1.98 4.51 1.17
CA ILE A 34 2.47 3.29 0.56
C ILE A 34 1.98 2.09 1.38
N ALA A 35 1.15 1.27 0.77
CA ALA A 35 0.76 -0.03 1.32
C ALA A 35 1.83 -1.07 0.96
N VAL A 36 2.42 -1.67 2.00
CA VAL A 36 3.47 -2.68 1.85
C VAL A 36 2.88 -4.06 2.10
N ILE A 37 2.86 -4.88 1.06
CA ILE A 37 2.33 -6.24 1.10
C ILE A 37 3.42 -7.22 1.56
N PRO A 38 3.16 -8.08 2.56
CA PRO A 38 4.10 -9.11 3.00
C PRO A 38 4.51 -10.04 1.85
N HIS A 39 5.77 -10.46 1.84
CA HIS A 39 6.32 -11.41 0.85
C HIS A 39 7.42 -12.25 1.54
N PRO A 40 7.82 -13.40 0.97
CA PRO A 40 7.28 -14.08 -0.22
C PRO A 40 6.01 -14.88 0.08
N PHE A 41 5.19 -15.16 -0.94
CA PHE A 41 4.01 -16.03 -0.81
C PHE A 41 4.27 -17.50 -1.16
N GLY A 42 5.42 -17.83 -1.74
CA GLY A 42 5.69 -19.17 -2.29
C GLY A 42 5.63 -20.31 -1.27
N THR A 43 5.78 -20.02 0.01
CA THR A 43 5.70 -20.99 1.11
C THR A 43 4.33 -21.01 1.81
N ARG A 44 3.38 -20.17 1.38
CA ARG A 44 2.08 -19.97 2.05
C ARG A 44 0.97 -20.75 1.37
N GLY A 45 0.04 -21.24 2.17
CA GLY A 45 -1.19 -21.88 1.67
C GLY A 45 -2.16 -20.85 1.08
N ARG A 46 -3.10 -21.30 0.24
CA ARG A 46 -4.12 -20.41 -0.37
C ARG A 46 -4.95 -19.66 0.66
N ASP A 47 -5.34 -20.35 1.74
CA ASP A 47 -6.15 -19.74 2.81
C ASP A 47 -5.36 -18.69 3.58
N GLU A 48 -4.08 -18.95 3.85
CA GLU A 48 -3.17 -17.98 4.46
C GLU A 48 -2.97 -16.74 3.57
N VAL A 49 -2.77 -16.95 2.26
CA VAL A 49 -2.69 -15.84 1.29
C VAL A 49 -3.99 -15.03 1.27
N ARG A 50 -5.14 -15.69 1.39
CA ARG A 50 -6.45 -15.02 1.45
C ARG A 50 -6.56 -14.13 2.69
N GLN A 51 -6.19 -14.66 3.86
CA GLN A 51 -6.19 -13.90 5.12
C GLN A 51 -5.24 -12.70 5.04
N ILE A 52 -4.06 -12.87 4.47
CA ILE A 52 -3.11 -11.76 4.27
C ILE A 52 -3.72 -10.70 3.34
N ALA A 53 -4.40 -11.10 2.27
CA ALA A 53 -5.05 -10.17 1.35
C ALA A 53 -6.19 -9.39 2.02
N GLU A 54 -7.00 -10.05 2.84
CA GLU A 54 -8.07 -9.42 3.62
C GLU A 54 -7.51 -8.37 4.60
N GLN A 55 -6.43 -8.72 5.31
CA GLN A 55 -5.75 -7.78 6.20
C GLN A 55 -5.15 -6.59 5.44
N CYS A 56 -4.46 -6.85 4.33
CA CYS A 56 -3.88 -5.78 3.49
C CYS A 56 -4.96 -4.84 2.94
N ALA A 57 -6.12 -5.37 2.54
CA ALA A 57 -7.24 -4.55 2.07
C ALA A 57 -7.76 -3.62 3.19
N ALA A 58 -7.90 -4.14 4.42
CA ALA A 58 -8.27 -3.33 5.57
C ALA A 58 -7.24 -2.23 5.86
N ASP A 59 -5.95 -2.54 5.76
CA ASP A 59 -4.87 -1.58 6.00
C ASP A 59 -4.80 -0.49 4.92
N ILE A 60 -5.04 -0.85 3.66
CA ILE A 60 -5.18 0.12 2.56
C ILE A 60 -6.34 1.08 2.85
N VAL A 61 -7.49 0.58 3.30
CA VAL A 61 -8.65 1.42 3.64
C VAL A 61 -8.31 2.40 4.77
N LYS A 62 -7.60 1.96 5.81
CA LYS A 62 -7.14 2.84 6.90
C LYS A 62 -6.21 3.94 6.39
N LEU A 63 -5.22 3.58 5.54
CA LEU A 63 -4.26 4.52 4.96
C LEU A 63 -4.92 5.60 4.12
N ILE A 64 -5.92 5.24 3.30
CA ILE A 64 -6.60 6.21 2.41
C ILE A 64 -7.69 7.00 3.12
N SER A 65 -8.30 6.47 4.18
CA SER A 65 -9.36 7.16 4.94
C SER A 65 -8.83 8.21 5.93
N GLY A 66 -7.51 8.32 6.10
CA GLY A 66 -6.89 9.24 7.07
C GLY A 66 -7.03 8.78 8.52
N GLN A 67 -7.44 7.53 8.73
CA GLN A 67 -7.42 6.87 10.05
C GLN A 67 -6.03 6.24 10.26
N ALA A 68 -4.99 7.06 10.21
CA ALA A 68 -3.68 6.67 10.72
C ALA A 68 -3.71 6.84 12.25
N SER A 69 -3.39 5.78 12.98
CA SER A 69 -3.18 5.83 14.44
C SER A 69 -1.80 6.39 14.75
#